data_AF-A0A2U8I3U0-F1
#
_entry.id   AF-A0A2U8I3U0-F1
#
_cell.length_a   1.000
_cell.length_b   1.000
_cell.length_c   1.000
_cell.angle_alpha   90.00
_cell.angle_beta   90.00
_cell.angle_gamma   90.00
#
_symmetry.space_group_name_H-M   'P 1'
#
loop_
_entity.id
_entity.type
_entity.pdbx_description
1 polymer ?
#
loop_
_entity_poly.entity_id
_entity_poly.type
_entity_poly.pdbx_seq_one_letter_code
_entity_poly.pdbx_strand_id
1 'polypeptide(L)'
;MSNISYIGSSLIKHLNTGTAKDTKQNPPNSLSNGGTGGLPSSQFAEDILYFATSLCHGAVAIKKPQNLDNNNVTYHSFDPISVEGQAAIKASGMVAEHVSAFAQLAKEQDTYFIFRPVNGFSTSLIAEGAATKGLDVHGKSSDWGPMAGYIPFDQNLSKKLGDEVAVAKGNQDNQDSLQKKSERFAKTQLYITPARLNELQQQGLLKWDENRLQITELSKGAGDYQFRLVKHQQGYLVEYRQVDMMEKDHSVWRSLELMGQKIGDQIKPLTADYDLFMVAPKLKEIINSDEVKKALKNKGKKFKNVVELITTKALSQKTRRTVDPEMGSVTSWMPGYLAGLNNKAKEVGYTGGNVVNHGSEMDNPFPESDQCLFVISPEGKVLMTKNWQQTQAVIDDVKERGYIGYSNRNYNALAINEDINGNQQVKIIPWGEALPSLEEFDQYLTVFDKISGSNAALNDLKMIRNQFVDYYADKKGTPSIQAEKIRVIREEIKGVVARHSSQSEGLSIALDGLYQRIDVCVDRILHTVRS
;
A
#
# COMPACT_ATOMS: atom_id res chain seq x y z
N MET A 1 12.85 -7.77 -19.56
CA MET A 1 13.06 -6.58 -20.43
C MET A 1 11.95 -6.50 -21.49
N SER A 2 10.69 -6.80 -21.14
CA SER A 2 9.63 -7.11 -22.11
C SER A 2 8.48 -6.09 -22.20
N ASN A 3 8.44 -5.02 -21.40
CA ASN A 3 7.25 -4.15 -21.27
C ASN A 3 7.35 -2.78 -21.97
N ILE A 4 8.09 -2.63 -23.08
CA ILE A 4 8.22 -1.34 -23.81
C ILE A 4 7.83 -1.49 -25.30
N SER A 5 6.79 -2.26 -25.61
CA SER A 5 6.34 -2.49 -26.99
C SER A 5 4.98 -1.86 -27.34
N TYR A 6 4.36 -1.09 -26.45
CA TYR A 6 2.99 -0.61 -26.66
C TYR A 6 2.81 0.89 -26.43
N ILE A 7 3.34 1.73 -27.34
CA ILE A 7 3.06 3.18 -27.32
C ILE A 7 2.81 3.70 -28.75
N GLY A 8 1.51 3.83 -29.04
CA GLY A 8 0.80 4.58 -30.08
C GLY A 8 1.53 5.18 -31.29
N SER A 9 1.18 4.68 -32.48
CA SER A 9 1.50 5.23 -33.81
C SER A 9 0.96 6.65 -34.08
N SER A 10 0.04 7.15 -33.24
CA SER A 10 -0.53 8.50 -33.36
C SER A 10 0.44 9.60 -32.89
N LEU A 11 1.30 9.30 -31.90
CA LEU A 11 2.31 10.25 -31.40
C LEU A 11 3.47 10.43 -32.40
N ILE A 12 3.78 9.40 -33.20
CA ILE A 12 4.79 9.47 -34.27
C ILE A 12 4.39 10.49 -35.34
N LYS A 13 3.09 10.69 -35.61
CA LYS A 13 2.63 11.72 -36.56
C LYS A 13 2.71 13.15 -36.01
N HIS A 14 2.47 13.36 -34.71
CA HIS A 14 2.60 14.69 -34.10
C HIS A 14 4.05 15.08 -33.77
N LEU A 15 4.93 14.10 -33.54
CA LEU A 15 6.37 14.33 -33.30
C LEU A 15 7.21 14.38 -34.59
N ASN A 16 6.72 13.86 -35.73
CA ASN A 16 7.42 13.89 -37.03
C ASN A 16 6.84 14.85 -38.08
N THR A 17 5.83 15.67 -37.77
CA THR A 17 5.35 16.73 -38.69
C THR A 17 6.27 17.96 -38.62
N GLY A 18 7.52 17.75 -39.00
CA GLY A 18 8.53 18.79 -39.21
C GLY A 18 9.21 18.69 -40.57
N THR A 19 8.62 17.98 -41.53
CA THR A 19 9.11 17.88 -42.91
C THR A 19 8.02 18.33 -43.89
N ALA A 20 7.82 19.64 -43.96
CA ALA A 20 7.16 20.24 -45.11
C ALA A 20 8.13 20.28 -46.30
N LYS A 21 7.58 19.99 -47.47
CA LYS A 21 8.24 19.87 -48.78
C LYS A 21 8.82 21.22 -49.23
N ASP A 22 10.09 21.25 -49.61
CA ASP A 22 10.68 22.33 -50.40
C ASP A 22 10.77 21.90 -51.88
N THR A 23 9.84 22.40 -52.69
CA THR A 23 10.01 22.54 -54.14
C THR A 23 10.87 23.77 -54.43
N LYS A 24 12.05 23.56 -55.03
CA LYS A 24 12.97 24.62 -55.48
C LYS A 24 12.47 25.31 -56.75
N GLN A 25 12.32 26.64 -56.71
CA GLN A 25 12.71 27.55 -57.81
C GLN A 25 13.35 28.82 -57.21
N ASN A 26 14.33 29.36 -57.95
CA ASN A 26 15.47 30.21 -57.54
C ASN A 26 15.16 31.72 -57.31
N PRO A 27 16.14 32.52 -56.80
CA PRO A 27 15.94 33.78 -56.04
C PRO A 27 16.25 35.07 -56.88
N PRO A 28 16.27 36.31 -56.32
CA PRO A 28 17.40 36.83 -55.50
C PRO A 28 17.10 37.88 -54.39
N ASN A 29 18.07 37.98 -53.45
CA ASN A 29 18.54 39.15 -52.67
C ASN A 29 17.66 39.86 -51.63
N SER A 30 18.01 39.72 -50.33
CA SER A 30 18.79 40.73 -49.58
C SER A 30 18.93 40.35 -48.08
N LEU A 31 20.05 40.78 -47.49
CA LEU A 31 20.51 40.51 -46.13
C LEU A 31 19.73 41.32 -45.07
N SER A 32 19.37 40.69 -43.94
CA SER A 32 20.00 40.94 -42.62
C SER A 32 19.13 40.56 -41.42
N ASN A 33 19.83 39.99 -40.42
CA ASN A 33 19.59 39.94 -38.98
C ASN A 33 18.55 38.97 -38.38
N GLY A 34 19.11 38.00 -37.65
CA GLY A 34 18.42 36.99 -36.87
C GLY A 34 17.84 37.48 -35.54
N GLY A 35 16.99 36.65 -34.95
CA GLY A 35 16.34 36.91 -33.68
C GLY A 35 15.43 35.76 -33.25
N THR A 36 16.04 34.75 -32.62
CA THR A 36 15.46 33.81 -31.64
C THR A 36 14.15 33.08 -31.99
N GLY A 37 14.28 31.83 -32.45
CA GLY A 37 13.21 30.84 -32.34
C GLY A 37 12.89 30.58 -30.87
N GLY A 38 11.69 30.97 -30.45
CA GLY A 38 11.21 30.86 -29.08
C GLY A 38 11.35 29.43 -28.53
N LEU A 39 11.89 29.33 -27.32
CA LEU A 39 11.86 28.13 -26.50
C LEU A 39 10.40 27.68 -26.30
N PRO A 40 10.12 26.37 -26.25
CA PRO A 40 8.80 25.90 -25.87
C PRO A 40 8.49 26.37 -24.43
N SER A 41 7.28 26.89 -24.22
CA SER A 41 6.80 27.40 -22.94
C SER A 41 6.87 26.33 -21.84
N SER A 42 6.92 26.76 -20.57
CA SER A 42 6.85 25.89 -19.37
C SER A 42 5.71 24.86 -19.47
N GLN A 43 4.60 25.25 -20.09
CA GLN A 43 3.43 24.42 -20.35
C GLN A 43 3.74 23.16 -21.16
N PHE A 44 4.63 23.24 -22.16
CA PHE A 44 4.99 22.09 -23.02
C PHE A 44 5.84 21.06 -22.26
N ALA A 45 6.66 21.51 -21.30
CA ALA A 45 7.42 20.61 -20.44
C ALA A 45 6.50 19.89 -19.43
N GLU A 46 5.49 20.58 -18.90
CA GLU A 46 4.46 19.99 -18.04
C GLU A 46 3.58 18.99 -18.79
N ASP A 47 3.18 19.30 -20.03
CA ASP A 47 2.36 18.41 -20.86
C ASP A 47 3.11 17.11 -21.22
N ILE A 48 4.43 17.17 -21.44
CA ILE A 48 5.28 15.99 -21.61
C ILE A 48 5.43 15.20 -20.32
N LEU A 49 5.52 15.89 -19.18
CA LEU A 49 5.69 15.26 -17.88
C LEU A 49 4.42 14.50 -17.48
N TYR A 50 3.25 15.10 -17.66
CA TYR A 50 1.94 14.47 -17.50
C TYR A 50 1.83 13.21 -18.38
N PHE A 51 2.14 13.35 -19.68
CA PHE A 51 2.06 12.28 -20.65
C PHE A 51 3.03 11.12 -20.40
N ALA A 52 4.27 11.42 -19.99
CA ALA A 52 5.25 10.41 -19.65
C ALA A 52 4.90 9.67 -18.36
N THR A 53 4.22 10.34 -17.43
CA THR A 53 3.63 9.69 -16.24
C THR A 53 2.53 8.72 -16.67
N SER A 54 1.58 9.11 -17.52
CA SER A 54 0.53 8.21 -18.04
C SER A 54 1.10 7.00 -18.80
N LEU A 55 2.18 7.20 -19.57
CA LEU A 55 2.81 6.12 -20.36
C LEU A 55 3.66 5.14 -19.54
N CYS A 56 4.23 5.56 -18.41
CA CYS A 56 4.85 4.64 -17.45
C CYS A 56 3.83 3.72 -16.76
N HIS A 57 2.54 4.07 -16.81
CA HIS A 57 1.43 3.35 -16.17
C HIS A 57 0.49 2.66 -17.19
N GLY A 58 0.89 2.55 -18.46
CA GLY A 58 0.12 1.83 -19.48
C GLY A 58 -1.16 2.52 -19.98
N ALA A 59 -1.39 3.80 -19.64
CA ALA A 59 -2.56 4.55 -20.10
C ALA A 59 -2.36 5.13 -21.52
N VAL A 60 -3.42 5.05 -22.33
CA VAL A 60 -3.49 5.64 -23.68
C VAL A 60 -3.42 7.16 -23.59
N ALA A 61 -2.81 7.79 -24.60
CA ALA A 61 -2.65 9.24 -24.73
C ALA A 61 -3.94 10.05 -24.43
N ILE A 62 -3.99 10.70 -23.26
CA ILE A 62 -5.10 11.58 -22.83
C ILE A 62 -4.93 12.97 -23.48
N LYS A 63 -6.00 13.51 -24.07
CA LYS A 63 -6.03 14.93 -24.49
C LYS A 63 -6.23 15.83 -23.27
N LYS A 64 -5.50 16.94 -23.24
CA LYS A 64 -5.64 17.99 -22.21
C LYS A 64 -7.09 18.50 -22.17
N PRO A 65 -7.71 18.69 -20.99
CA PRO A 65 -8.94 19.47 -20.90
C PRO A 65 -8.66 20.89 -21.38
N GLN A 66 -9.47 21.38 -22.33
CA GLN A 66 -9.39 22.77 -22.77
C GLN A 66 -9.72 23.71 -21.59
N ASN A 67 -9.06 24.88 -21.56
CA ASN A 67 -9.31 25.96 -20.59
C ASN A 67 -10.81 26.14 -20.35
N LEU A 68 -11.28 25.63 -19.22
CA LEU A 68 -12.57 25.99 -18.66
C LEU A 68 -12.32 27.14 -17.70
N ASP A 69 -12.99 28.26 -17.95
CA ASP A 69 -12.97 29.44 -17.10
C ASP A 69 -13.12 29.07 -15.62
N ASN A 70 -12.33 29.75 -14.79
CA ASN A 70 -12.05 29.51 -13.37
C ASN A 70 -13.24 29.53 -12.40
N ASN A 71 -14.50 29.40 -12.84
CA ASN A 71 -15.66 29.63 -11.98
C ASN A 71 -16.77 28.58 -11.99
N ASN A 72 -16.62 27.40 -12.61
CA ASN A 72 -17.60 26.31 -12.43
C ASN A 72 -17.02 24.92 -12.75
N VAL A 73 -15.87 24.58 -12.16
CA VAL A 73 -15.49 23.17 -12.06
C VAL A 73 -16.27 22.58 -10.90
N THR A 74 -17.37 21.89 -11.19
CA THR A 74 -17.92 20.90 -10.27
C THR A 74 -16.88 19.82 -10.13
N TYR A 75 -16.02 19.96 -9.12
CA TYR A 75 -15.14 18.93 -8.64
C TYR A 75 -15.95 17.64 -8.49
N HIS A 76 -15.34 16.48 -8.72
CA HIS A 76 -15.76 15.31 -7.99
C HIS A 76 -15.58 15.68 -6.51
N SER A 77 -16.62 16.25 -5.89
CA SER A 77 -16.79 16.11 -4.45
C SER A 77 -16.57 14.63 -4.23
N PHE A 78 -15.60 14.28 -3.38
CA PHE A 78 -15.46 12.92 -2.90
C PHE A 78 -16.88 12.41 -2.68
N ASP A 79 -17.27 11.36 -3.41
CA ASP A 79 -18.60 10.77 -3.27
C ASP A 79 -18.89 10.65 -1.76
N PRO A 80 -20.13 10.88 -1.27
CA PRO A 80 -20.48 11.17 0.15
C PRO A 80 -20.30 9.97 1.12
N ILE A 81 -19.27 9.17 0.91
CA ILE A 81 -19.06 7.82 1.39
C ILE A 81 -17.62 7.63 1.89
N SER A 82 -16.69 8.60 1.83
CA SER A 82 -15.47 8.59 2.67
C SER A 82 -15.80 9.02 4.11
N VAL A 83 -15.01 8.55 5.08
CA VAL A 83 -15.00 9.18 6.41
C VAL A 83 -13.90 10.24 6.40
N GLU A 84 -14.20 11.47 6.81
CA GLU A 84 -13.25 12.59 6.78
C GLU A 84 -12.98 13.17 8.17
N GLY A 85 -11.91 13.96 8.28
CA GLY A 85 -11.59 14.73 9.47
C GLY A 85 -11.45 13.85 10.72
N GLN A 86 -12.03 14.27 11.84
CA GLN A 86 -11.86 13.60 13.13
C GLN A 86 -12.34 12.14 13.12
N ALA A 87 -13.39 11.83 12.35
CA ALA A 87 -13.89 10.47 12.25
C ALA A 87 -12.90 9.56 11.49
N ALA A 88 -12.19 10.11 10.49
CA ALA A 88 -11.12 9.40 9.78
C ALA A 88 -9.91 9.14 10.69
N ILE A 89 -9.53 10.15 11.47
CA ILE A 89 -8.44 10.04 12.46
C ILE A 89 -8.74 8.96 13.49
N LYS A 90 -9.97 8.93 14.02
CA LYS A 90 -10.38 7.88 14.95
C LYS A 90 -10.33 6.50 14.31
N ALA A 91 -10.79 6.38 13.07
CA ALA A 91 -10.81 5.10 12.35
C ALA A 91 -9.42 4.60 11.95
N SER A 92 -8.42 5.49 11.83
CA SER A 92 -7.06 5.11 11.43
C SER A 92 -6.26 4.41 12.52
N GLY A 93 -6.64 4.58 13.79
CA GLY A 93 -5.86 4.09 14.93
C GLY A 93 -4.55 4.86 15.16
N MET A 94 -4.32 5.96 14.43
CA MET A 94 -3.17 6.83 14.64
C MET A 94 -3.45 7.84 15.76
N VAL A 95 -2.39 8.31 16.40
CA VAL A 95 -2.46 9.35 17.44
C VAL A 95 -2.79 10.68 16.76
N ALA A 96 -3.78 11.41 17.28
CA ALA A 96 -4.33 12.61 16.63
C ALA A 96 -3.29 13.74 16.49
N GLU A 97 -2.42 13.88 17.49
CA GLU A 97 -1.32 14.83 17.51
C GLU A 97 -0.28 14.50 16.43
N HIS A 98 0.03 13.21 16.22
CA HIS A 98 0.91 12.76 15.14
C HIS A 98 0.29 13.05 13.77
N VAL A 99 -1.00 12.73 13.58
CA VAL A 99 -1.71 13.02 12.33
C VAL A 99 -1.68 14.52 12.01
N SER A 100 -1.90 15.37 13.02
CA SER A 100 -1.85 16.83 12.84
C SER A 100 -0.47 17.29 12.38
N ALA A 101 0.60 16.75 12.98
CA ALA A 101 1.98 17.04 12.59
C ALA A 101 2.32 16.51 11.19
N PHE A 102 1.79 15.34 10.81
CA PHE A 102 1.98 14.76 9.48
C PHE A 102 1.20 15.51 8.40
N ALA A 103 0.02 16.03 8.72
CA ALA A 103 -0.75 16.89 7.82
C ALA A 103 -0.03 18.21 7.55
N GLN A 104 0.72 18.74 8.53
CA GLN A 104 1.61 19.88 8.30
C GLN A 104 2.77 19.49 7.38
N LEU A 105 3.41 18.35 7.60
CA LEU A 105 4.49 17.86 6.73
C LEU A 105 4.02 17.65 5.28
N ALA A 106 2.82 17.10 5.10
CA ALA A 106 2.22 16.87 3.79
C ALA A 106 2.06 18.18 3.00
N LYS A 107 1.66 19.26 3.69
CA LYS A 107 1.60 20.62 3.12
C LYS A 107 2.98 21.17 2.79
N GLU A 108 3.93 21.04 3.72
CA GLU A 108 5.30 21.54 3.55
C GLU A 108 6.01 20.88 2.37
N GLN A 109 5.72 19.60 2.11
CA GLN A 109 6.41 18.79 1.11
C GLN A 109 5.58 18.50 -0.15
N ASP A 110 4.39 19.10 -0.30
CA ASP A 110 3.47 18.88 -1.43
C ASP A 110 3.36 17.37 -1.77
N THR A 111 2.96 16.57 -0.77
CA THR A 111 3.05 15.10 -0.81
C THR A 111 1.84 14.44 -0.16
N TYR A 112 1.38 13.33 -0.72
CA TYR A 112 0.43 12.43 -0.06
C TYR A 112 1.15 11.42 0.82
N PHE A 113 0.61 11.22 2.03
CA PHE A 113 0.94 10.08 2.87
C PHE A 113 -0.30 9.20 3.01
N ILE A 114 -0.16 7.92 2.66
CA ILE A 114 -1.23 6.94 2.76
C ILE A 114 -0.76 5.84 3.70
N PHE A 115 -1.53 5.59 4.75
CA PHE A 115 -1.24 4.62 5.80
C PHE A 115 -2.24 3.48 5.77
N ARG A 116 -1.75 2.30 6.13
CA ARG A 116 -2.60 1.16 6.47
C ARG A 116 -3.27 1.43 7.83
N PRO A 117 -4.41 0.78 8.14
CA PRO A 117 -5.04 0.92 9.44
C PRO A 117 -4.11 0.45 10.56
N VAL A 118 -3.96 1.25 11.60
CA VAL A 118 -3.21 0.90 12.80
C VAL A 118 -4.15 0.19 13.76
N ASN A 119 -3.65 -0.82 14.48
CA ASN A 119 -4.42 -1.49 15.51
C ASN A 119 -4.91 -0.48 16.56
N GLY A 120 -6.24 -0.38 16.75
CA GLY A 120 -6.83 0.56 17.72
C GLY A 120 -6.39 0.33 19.16
N PHE A 121 -5.94 -0.88 19.51
CA PHE A 121 -5.37 -1.18 20.83
C PHE A 121 -3.96 -0.61 21.02
N SER A 122 -3.30 -0.14 19.96
CA SER A 122 -1.96 0.43 20.01
C SER A 122 -1.97 1.95 20.11
N THR A 123 -3.08 2.63 19.81
CA THR A 123 -3.13 4.09 19.71
C THR A 123 -2.69 4.79 21.00
N SER A 124 -3.27 4.45 22.14
CA SER A 124 -2.89 5.04 23.43
C SER A 124 -1.49 4.62 23.86
N LEU A 125 -1.06 3.39 23.55
CA LEU A 125 0.30 2.91 23.84
C LEU A 125 1.35 3.75 23.10
N ILE A 126 1.10 4.07 21.83
CA ILE A 126 1.97 4.94 21.03
C ILE A 126 1.97 6.36 21.61
N ALA A 127 0.80 6.90 21.99
CA ALA A 127 0.70 8.21 22.61
C ALA A 127 1.46 8.31 23.95
N GLU A 128 1.47 7.22 24.73
CA GLU A 128 2.21 7.08 25.98
C GLU A 128 3.72 6.82 25.76
N GLY A 129 4.16 6.72 24.50
CA GLY A 129 5.58 6.60 24.14
C GLY A 129 6.12 5.17 24.21
N ALA A 130 5.28 4.14 24.07
CA ALA A 130 5.72 2.79 23.73
C ALA A 130 6.51 2.81 22.41
N ALA A 131 7.50 1.93 22.28
CA ALA A 131 8.27 1.82 21.04
C ALA A 131 7.45 1.05 19.99
N THR A 132 7.69 1.32 18.70
CA THR A 132 6.99 0.60 17.63
C THR A 132 7.87 -0.46 16.99
N LYS A 133 7.26 -1.53 16.52
CA LYS A 133 7.92 -2.70 15.97
C LYS A 133 8.49 -2.41 14.57
N GLY A 134 9.77 -2.69 14.34
CA GLY A 134 10.38 -2.70 12.99
C GLY A 134 10.44 -4.09 12.36
N LEU A 135 11.09 -4.21 11.20
CA LEU A 135 11.28 -5.49 10.49
C LEU A 135 12.07 -6.54 11.30
N ASP A 136 12.79 -6.11 12.34
CA ASP A 136 13.69 -6.95 13.13
C ASP A 136 13.00 -7.85 14.16
N VAL A 137 11.72 -7.59 14.43
CA VAL A 137 10.88 -8.38 15.32
C VAL A 137 9.77 -8.98 14.47
N HIS A 138 9.49 -10.27 14.61
CA HIS A 138 8.42 -10.93 13.83
C HIS A 138 7.26 -11.43 14.70
N GLY A 139 7.41 -11.38 16.03
CA GLY A 139 6.35 -11.66 16.99
C GLY A 139 5.06 -10.91 16.68
N LYS A 140 3.93 -11.58 16.93
CA LYS A 140 2.60 -11.03 16.68
C LYS A 140 2.11 -10.29 17.93
N SER A 141 1.35 -9.22 17.68
CA SER A 141 0.69 -8.47 18.75
C SER A 141 -0.48 -9.25 19.35
N SER A 142 -0.89 -8.87 20.55
CA SER A 142 -2.13 -9.36 21.15
C SER A 142 -3.34 -8.48 20.79
N ASP A 143 -4.50 -9.10 20.66
CA ASP A 143 -5.83 -8.51 20.46
C ASP A 143 -6.79 -8.80 21.63
N TRP A 144 -6.27 -9.31 22.75
CA TRP A 144 -7.02 -9.71 23.94
C TRP A 144 -6.18 -9.50 25.22
N GLY A 145 -6.78 -9.61 26.40
CA GLY A 145 -6.01 -9.55 27.63
C GLY A 145 -5.53 -8.16 28.06
N PRO A 146 -4.87 -8.08 29.23
CA PRO A 146 -4.18 -6.86 29.66
C PRO A 146 -3.02 -6.47 28.74
N MET A 147 -2.48 -7.42 27.97
CA MET A 147 -1.39 -7.22 27.01
C MET A 147 -1.87 -6.79 25.61
N ALA A 148 -3.17 -6.58 25.39
CA ALA A 148 -3.71 -6.15 24.10
C ALA A 148 -2.97 -4.92 23.57
N GLY A 149 -2.60 -4.95 22.29
CA GLY A 149 -1.79 -3.92 21.63
C GLY A 149 -0.28 -4.09 21.76
N TYR A 150 0.22 -4.87 22.73
CA TYR A 150 1.67 -5.15 22.85
C TYR A 150 2.08 -6.42 22.08
N ILE A 151 3.40 -6.63 21.98
CA ILE A 151 4.01 -7.88 21.52
C ILE A 151 4.41 -8.72 22.75
N PRO A 152 3.58 -9.69 23.20
CA PRO A 152 3.95 -10.54 24.34
C PRO A 152 5.14 -11.43 23.98
N PHE A 153 6.04 -11.66 24.92
CA PHE A 153 7.16 -12.57 24.69
C PHE A 153 6.68 -13.99 24.47
N ASP A 154 5.73 -14.44 25.31
CA ASP A 154 4.97 -15.67 25.12
C ASP A 154 3.89 -15.45 24.05
N GLN A 155 4.08 -16.05 22.88
CA GLN A 155 3.18 -15.87 21.75
C GLN A 155 1.85 -16.60 21.89
N ASN A 156 1.68 -17.45 22.90
CA ASN A 156 0.35 -17.95 23.23
C ASN A 156 -0.55 -16.86 23.84
N LEU A 157 0.04 -15.75 24.32
CA LEU A 157 -0.67 -14.54 24.74
C LEU A 157 -0.95 -13.56 23.59
N SER A 158 -0.58 -13.90 22.35
CA SER A 158 -0.82 -13.06 21.17
C SER A 158 -2.14 -13.41 20.47
N LYS A 159 -2.43 -12.76 19.33
CA LYS A 159 -3.55 -13.13 18.45
C LYS A 159 -3.47 -14.55 17.86
N LYS A 160 -2.33 -15.23 18.06
CA LYS A 160 -2.08 -16.61 17.63
C LYS A 160 -2.41 -17.67 18.69
N LEU A 161 -3.02 -17.29 19.81
CA LEU A 161 -3.55 -18.23 20.81
C LEU A 161 -4.26 -19.42 20.13
N GLY A 162 -3.86 -20.64 20.51
CA GLY A 162 -4.46 -21.90 20.03
C GLY A 162 -3.87 -22.44 18.71
N ASP A 163 -3.02 -21.68 18.01
CA ASP A 163 -2.29 -22.14 16.83
C ASP A 163 -0.87 -22.56 17.25
N GLU A 164 -0.70 -23.81 17.67
CA GLU A 164 0.55 -24.32 18.24
C GLU A 164 1.77 -24.07 17.33
N VAL A 165 1.59 -24.23 16.01
CA VAL A 165 2.67 -24.03 15.03
C VAL A 165 3.04 -22.55 14.93
N ALA A 166 2.05 -21.66 14.81
CA ALA A 166 2.32 -20.22 14.76
C ALA A 166 2.88 -19.68 16.08
N VAL A 167 2.42 -20.20 17.22
CA VAL A 167 2.93 -19.87 18.54
C VAL A 167 4.39 -20.32 18.70
N ALA A 168 4.70 -21.57 18.35
CA ALA A 168 6.08 -22.07 18.41
C ALA A 168 7.02 -21.26 17.52
N LYS A 169 6.59 -20.97 16.28
CA LYS A 169 7.36 -20.12 15.36
C LYS A 169 7.53 -18.70 15.90
N GLY A 170 6.48 -18.09 16.42
CA GLY A 170 6.55 -16.75 16.99
C GLY A 170 7.45 -16.67 18.23
N ASN A 171 7.41 -17.70 19.09
CA ASN A 171 8.28 -17.79 20.25
C ASN A 171 9.75 -17.88 19.83
N GLN A 172 10.05 -18.69 18.81
CA GLN A 172 11.39 -18.75 18.22
C GLN A 172 11.80 -17.40 17.64
N ASP A 173 10.91 -16.71 16.92
CA ASP A 173 11.19 -15.40 16.35
C ASP A 173 11.51 -14.35 17.43
N ASN A 174 10.76 -14.34 18.54
CA ASN A 174 11.04 -13.46 19.67
C ASN A 174 12.40 -13.77 20.31
N GLN A 175 12.72 -15.06 20.51
CA GLN A 175 14.03 -15.48 21.03
C GLN A 175 15.17 -15.06 20.10
N ASP A 176 15.01 -15.26 18.79
CA ASP A 176 15.97 -14.88 17.77
C ASP A 176 16.24 -13.37 17.79
N SER A 177 15.21 -12.54 17.89
CA SER A 177 15.36 -11.08 18.01
C SER A 177 16.16 -10.70 19.26
N LEU A 178 15.93 -11.35 20.40
CA LEU A 178 16.67 -11.07 21.64
C LEU A 178 18.14 -11.53 21.57
N GLN A 179 18.42 -12.66 20.92
CA GLN A 179 19.77 -13.22 20.84
C GLN A 179 20.62 -12.53 19.78
N LYS A 180 20.07 -12.36 18.57
CA LYS A 180 20.80 -11.84 17.41
C LYS A 180 20.92 -10.32 17.41
N LYS A 181 20.04 -9.63 18.15
CA LYS A 181 19.95 -8.15 18.20
C LYS A 181 19.82 -7.67 19.65
N SER A 182 20.56 -8.33 20.55
CA SER A 182 20.54 -8.09 22.00
C SER A 182 20.92 -6.66 22.41
N GLU A 183 21.65 -5.95 21.55
CA GLU A 183 22.01 -4.55 21.69
C GLU A 183 20.83 -3.61 21.45
N ARG A 184 19.78 -4.06 20.73
CA ARG A 184 18.59 -3.28 20.40
C ARG A 184 17.34 -3.74 21.15
N PHE A 185 17.21 -5.03 21.45
CA PHE A 185 16.00 -5.60 22.04
C PHE A 185 16.27 -6.28 23.38
N ALA A 186 15.27 -6.22 24.26
CA ALA A 186 15.26 -6.88 25.56
C ALA A 186 13.82 -7.24 25.93
N LYS A 187 13.65 -8.06 26.98
CA LYS A 187 12.34 -8.25 27.61
C LYS A 187 12.05 -7.12 28.58
N THR A 188 10.78 -6.80 28.75
CA THR A 188 10.29 -5.96 29.86
C THR A 188 9.03 -6.57 30.46
N GLN A 189 8.78 -6.30 31.73
CA GLN A 189 7.52 -6.69 32.38
C GLN A 189 6.40 -5.73 31.95
N LEU A 190 5.17 -6.24 31.90
CA LEU A 190 3.99 -5.42 31.69
C LEU A 190 3.61 -4.72 33.01
N TYR A 191 3.83 -3.41 33.02
CA TYR A 191 3.20 -2.50 33.96
C TYR A 191 2.02 -1.82 33.28
N ILE A 192 0.87 -1.80 33.93
CA ILE A 192 -0.37 -1.26 33.37
C ILE A 192 -0.96 -0.20 34.30
N THR A 193 -1.41 0.90 33.71
CA THR A 193 -2.03 2.02 34.44
C THR A 193 -3.53 1.79 34.62
N PRO A 194 -4.18 2.42 35.63
CA PRO A 194 -5.63 2.42 35.74
C PRO A 194 -6.32 2.99 34.48
N ALA A 195 -5.72 3.99 33.84
CA ALA A 195 -6.25 4.59 32.62
C ALA A 195 -6.32 3.56 31.48
N ARG A 196 -5.24 2.78 31.27
CA ARG A 196 -5.20 1.71 30.28
C ARG A 196 -6.17 0.58 30.62
N LEU A 197 -6.28 0.17 31.88
CA LEU A 197 -7.25 -0.85 32.31
C LEU A 197 -8.70 -0.41 32.02
N ASN A 198 -9.02 0.87 32.29
CA ASN A 198 -10.34 1.43 31.98
C ASN A 198 -10.60 1.49 30.48
N GLU A 199 -9.60 1.83 29.67
CA GLU A 199 -9.70 1.80 28.20
C GLU A 199 -10.02 0.39 27.69
N LEU A 200 -9.24 -0.62 28.12
CA LEU A 200 -9.44 -2.01 27.73
C LEU A 200 -10.82 -2.55 28.19
N GLN A 201 -11.29 -2.11 29.36
CA GLN A 201 -12.62 -2.44 29.86
C GLN A 201 -13.73 -1.80 29.01
N GLN A 202 -13.59 -0.54 28.60
CA GLN A 202 -14.54 0.13 27.71
C GLN A 202 -14.59 -0.51 26.31
N GLN A 203 -13.46 -1.05 25.85
CA GLN A 203 -13.34 -1.82 24.60
C GLN A 203 -13.87 -3.25 24.72
N GLY A 204 -14.29 -3.68 25.92
CA GLY A 204 -14.88 -5.00 26.16
C GLY A 204 -13.89 -6.15 26.13
N LEU A 205 -12.58 -5.89 26.28
CA LEU A 205 -11.56 -6.94 26.29
C LEU A 205 -11.48 -7.66 27.64
N LEU A 206 -11.67 -6.91 28.72
CA LEU A 206 -11.57 -7.40 30.09
C LEU A 206 -12.53 -6.65 31.04
N LYS A 207 -12.70 -7.17 32.25
CA LYS A 207 -13.17 -6.42 33.42
C LYS A 207 -12.06 -6.39 34.44
N TRP A 208 -11.88 -5.28 35.14
CA TRP A 208 -10.95 -5.21 36.25
C TRP A 208 -11.65 -4.72 37.52
N ASP A 209 -11.27 -5.29 38.66
CA ASP A 209 -11.76 -4.91 39.98
C ASP A 209 -10.58 -4.35 40.77
N GLU A 210 -10.58 -3.03 40.98
CA GLU A 210 -9.52 -2.33 41.71
C GLU A 210 -9.40 -2.80 43.17
N ASN A 211 -10.53 -3.17 43.81
CA ASN A 211 -10.51 -3.62 45.20
C ASN A 211 -9.92 -5.03 45.32
N ARG A 212 -10.18 -5.88 44.32
CA ARG A 212 -9.69 -7.27 44.29
C ARG A 212 -8.33 -7.41 43.62
N LEU A 213 -7.85 -6.38 42.92
CA LEU A 213 -6.63 -6.42 42.10
C LEU A 213 -6.66 -7.60 41.10
N GLN A 214 -7.82 -7.84 40.50
CA GLN A 214 -8.06 -8.97 39.61
C GLN A 214 -8.57 -8.49 38.26
N ILE A 215 -8.20 -9.24 37.22
CA ILE A 215 -8.70 -9.09 35.86
C ILE A 215 -9.53 -10.32 35.51
N THR A 216 -10.69 -10.10 34.90
CA THR A 216 -11.51 -11.13 34.26
C THR A 216 -11.50 -10.90 32.76
N GLU A 217 -10.93 -11.84 32.02
CA GLU A 217 -10.94 -11.80 30.55
C GLU A 217 -12.35 -12.00 30.01
N LEU A 218 -12.71 -11.21 29.01
CA LEU A 218 -13.99 -11.31 28.31
C LEU A 218 -13.86 -11.83 26.88
N SER A 219 -12.64 -12.07 26.42
CA SER A 219 -12.31 -12.30 25.02
C SER A 219 -11.54 -13.61 24.83
N LYS A 220 -10.74 -13.73 23.76
CA LYS A 220 -9.92 -14.92 23.46
C LYS A 220 -9.07 -15.27 24.69
N GLY A 221 -8.98 -16.55 25.07
CA GLY A 221 -8.21 -16.99 26.25
C GLY A 221 -8.93 -16.92 27.59
N ALA A 222 -10.19 -16.46 27.63
CA ALA A 222 -11.03 -16.58 28.82
C ALA A 222 -11.24 -18.06 29.18
N GLY A 223 -10.83 -18.44 30.39
CA GLY A 223 -10.90 -19.83 30.89
C GLY A 223 -9.57 -20.56 30.86
N ASP A 224 -8.69 -20.26 29.90
CA ASP A 224 -7.37 -20.88 29.77
C ASP A 224 -6.31 -20.15 30.61
N TYR A 225 -6.54 -18.89 30.94
CA TYR A 225 -5.61 -18.04 31.68
C TYR A 225 -6.29 -17.29 32.81
N GLN A 226 -5.52 -17.03 33.86
CA GLN A 226 -5.88 -16.13 34.95
C GLN A 226 -4.84 -15.02 35.08
N PHE A 227 -5.30 -13.80 35.31
CA PHE A 227 -4.47 -12.61 35.46
C PHE A 227 -4.72 -11.94 36.81
N ARG A 228 -3.67 -11.38 37.41
CA ARG A 228 -3.77 -10.56 38.63
C ARG A 228 -2.89 -9.32 38.55
N LEU A 229 -3.24 -8.34 39.36
CA LEU A 229 -2.53 -7.08 39.49
C LEU A 229 -1.73 -7.05 40.79
N VAL A 230 -0.48 -6.64 40.71
CA VAL A 230 0.38 -6.39 41.88
C VAL A 230 0.72 -4.91 41.91
N LYS A 231 0.41 -4.22 43.02
CA LYS A 231 0.67 -2.77 43.15
C LYS A 231 2.15 -2.45 42.94
N HIS A 232 2.42 -1.44 42.13
CA HIS A 232 3.77 -0.98 41.80
C HIS A 232 3.80 0.54 41.67
N GLN A 233 4.98 1.15 41.76
CA GLN A 233 5.13 2.62 41.62
C GLN A 233 4.67 3.13 40.24
N GLN A 234 4.71 2.27 39.22
CA GLN A 234 4.32 2.56 37.83
C GLN A 234 2.86 2.17 37.53
N GLY A 235 2.04 1.88 38.56
CA GLY A 235 0.68 1.36 38.42
C GLY A 235 0.56 -0.06 38.94
N TYR A 236 0.34 -1.03 38.05
CA TYR A 236 0.22 -2.43 38.42
C TYR A 236 1.15 -3.30 37.58
N LEU A 237 1.94 -4.16 38.22
CA LEU A 237 2.58 -5.28 37.54
C LEU A 237 1.52 -6.34 37.24
N VAL A 238 1.48 -6.82 35.99
CA VAL A 238 0.57 -7.87 35.56
C VAL A 238 1.27 -9.23 35.69
N GLU A 239 0.61 -10.15 36.39
CA GLU A 239 1.02 -11.55 36.45
C GLU A 239 -0.07 -12.44 35.87
N TYR A 240 0.35 -13.58 35.32
CA TYR A 240 -0.55 -14.55 34.74
C TYR A 240 -0.18 -15.99 35.12
N ARG A 241 -1.14 -16.89 34.97
CA ARG A 241 -0.92 -18.34 34.98
C ARG A 241 -1.88 -19.02 34.01
N GLN A 242 -1.48 -20.17 33.49
CA GLN A 242 -2.35 -21.01 32.69
C GLN A 242 -3.21 -21.88 33.62
N VAL A 243 -4.47 -22.05 33.28
CA VAL A 243 -5.40 -22.91 34.01
C VAL A 243 -5.34 -24.28 33.32
N ASP A 244 -4.54 -25.18 33.88
CA ASP A 244 -4.59 -26.59 33.49
C ASP A 244 -5.51 -27.36 34.46
N MET A 245 -6.42 -28.18 33.93
CA MET A 245 -7.29 -29.04 34.72
C MET A 245 -6.60 -30.34 35.14
N MET A 246 -5.40 -30.67 34.62
CA MET A 246 -4.75 -31.97 34.87
C MET A 246 -3.29 -31.96 35.37
N GLU A 247 -2.50 -30.89 35.24
CA GLU A 247 -1.11 -30.88 35.75
C GLU A 247 -0.82 -29.82 36.83
N LYS A 248 -0.05 -30.23 37.86
CA LYS A 248 0.25 -29.42 39.07
C LYS A 248 1.26 -28.28 38.85
N ASP A 249 2.01 -28.28 37.73
CA ASP A 249 3.14 -27.35 37.51
C ASP A 249 2.72 -26.00 36.89
N HIS A 250 1.53 -25.93 36.27
CA HIS A 250 0.98 -24.68 35.70
C HIS A 250 0.35 -23.73 36.76
N SER A 251 0.46 -24.07 38.05
CA SER A 251 -0.18 -23.33 39.16
C SER A 251 0.54 -22.05 39.61
N VAL A 252 1.78 -21.82 39.14
CA VAL A 252 2.65 -20.71 39.57
C VAL A 252 2.37 -19.43 38.78
N TRP A 253 2.13 -18.33 39.52
CA TRP A 253 2.02 -16.98 38.96
C TRP A 253 3.38 -16.52 38.44
N ARG A 254 3.40 -16.00 37.21
CA ARG A 254 4.60 -15.42 36.58
C ARG A 254 4.29 -14.02 36.05
N SER A 255 5.29 -13.13 36.07
CA SER A 255 5.15 -11.79 35.46
C SER A 255 4.93 -11.92 33.96
N LEU A 256 4.01 -11.11 33.42
CA LEU A 256 3.77 -11.05 31.99
C LEU A 256 4.91 -10.26 31.33
N GLU A 257 5.66 -10.92 30.46
CA GLU A 257 6.79 -10.31 29.75
C GLU A 257 6.40 -9.91 28.32
N LEU A 258 6.92 -8.76 27.88
CA LEU A 258 6.75 -8.20 26.55
C LEU A 258 8.11 -8.10 25.85
N MET A 259 8.08 -8.11 24.52
CA MET A 259 9.21 -7.62 23.73
C MET A 259 9.35 -6.11 23.93
N GLY A 260 10.58 -5.64 24.12
CA GLY A 260 10.90 -4.22 24.26
C GLY A 260 12.14 -3.81 23.47
N GLN A 261 12.20 -2.53 23.13
CA GLN A 261 13.33 -1.91 22.46
C GLN A 261 14.10 -1.03 23.45
N LYS A 262 15.44 -1.09 23.38
CA LYS A 262 16.34 -0.23 24.13
C LYS A 262 16.36 1.16 23.50
N ILE A 263 15.91 2.17 24.24
CA ILE A 263 15.86 3.56 23.82
C ILE A 263 16.49 4.40 24.93
N GLY A 264 17.72 4.88 24.67
CA GLY A 264 18.57 5.42 25.74
C GLY A 264 18.82 4.34 26.79
N ASP A 265 18.64 4.70 28.06
CA ASP A 265 18.82 3.79 29.20
C ASP A 265 17.54 3.02 29.58
N GLN A 266 16.47 3.15 28.80
CA GLN A 266 15.17 2.52 29.07
C GLN A 266 14.87 1.39 28.10
N ILE A 267 14.15 0.37 28.58
CA ILE A 267 13.54 -0.66 27.74
C ILE A 267 12.07 -0.30 27.59
N LYS A 268 11.68 0.13 26.39
CA LYS A 268 10.30 0.51 26.07
C LYS A 268 9.57 -0.66 25.43
N PRO A 269 8.36 -1.04 25.90
CA PRO A 269 7.63 -2.15 25.33
C PRO A 269 7.24 -1.87 23.88
N LEU A 270 7.22 -2.91 23.04
CA LEU A 270 6.87 -2.81 21.63
C LEU A 270 5.35 -2.89 21.40
N THR A 271 4.87 -2.02 20.52
CA THR A 271 3.51 -2.02 19.97
C THR A 271 3.53 -1.90 18.44
N ALA A 272 2.36 -1.80 17.81
CA ALA A 272 2.24 -1.64 16.36
C ALA A 272 2.89 -0.33 15.89
N ASP A 273 3.41 -0.33 14.66
CA ASP A 273 3.92 0.82 13.95
C ASP A 273 2.90 1.41 12.97
N TYR A 274 3.29 2.51 12.33
CA TYR A 274 2.52 3.18 11.28
C TYR A 274 3.00 2.69 9.92
N ASP A 275 2.37 1.61 9.45
CA ASP A 275 2.65 1.07 8.14
C ASP A 275 2.19 2.03 7.04
N LEU A 276 3.14 2.46 6.21
CA LEU A 276 2.83 3.21 5.01
C LEU A 276 2.26 2.29 3.95
N PHE A 277 1.11 2.62 3.40
CA PHE A 277 0.63 2.02 2.16
C PHE A 277 1.36 2.61 0.96
N MET A 278 1.47 3.94 0.90
CA MET A 278 2.12 4.67 -0.18
C MET A 278 2.58 6.06 0.30
N VAL A 279 3.73 6.51 -0.21
CA VAL A 279 4.11 7.93 -0.20
C VAL A 279 4.11 8.40 -1.65
N ALA A 280 3.33 9.43 -1.94
CA ALA A 280 3.18 9.94 -3.30
C ALA A 280 3.59 11.41 -3.37
N PRO A 281 4.90 11.68 -3.56
CA PRO A 281 5.40 13.03 -3.72
C PRO A 281 5.09 13.55 -5.11
N LYS A 282 5.00 14.87 -5.25
CA LYS A 282 4.78 15.48 -6.56
C LYS A 282 5.98 15.28 -7.47
N LEU A 283 5.72 14.99 -8.74
CA LEU A 283 6.78 14.61 -9.68
C LEU A 283 7.89 15.68 -9.80
N LYS A 284 7.51 16.96 -9.76
CA LYS A 284 8.44 18.09 -9.83
C LYS A 284 9.41 18.19 -8.64
N GLU A 285 9.04 17.63 -7.48
CA GLU A 285 9.89 17.60 -6.29
C GLU A 285 11.01 16.55 -6.41
N ILE A 286 10.80 15.53 -7.25
CA ILE A 286 11.78 14.46 -7.49
C ILE A 286 12.58 14.69 -8.78
N ILE A 287 11.95 15.25 -9.81
CA ILE A 287 12.57 15.52 -11.11
C ILE A 287 12.41 17.00 -11.45
N ASN A 288 13.53 17.73 -11.48
CA ASN A 288 13.50 19.15 -11.77
C ASN A 288 13.40 19.46 -13.27
N SER A 289 13.02 20.70 -13.60
CA SER A 289 12.78 21.13 -14.98
C SER A 289 14.02 21.05 -15.88
N ASP A 290 15.23 21.20 -15.35
CA ASP A 290 16.46 21.19 -16.15
C ASP A 290 16.85 19.77 -16.56
N GLU A 291 16.57 18.78 -15.72
CA GLU A 291 16.70 17.37 -16.07
C GLU A 291 15.73 16.97 -17.19
N VAL A 292 14.49 17.45 -17.12
CA VAL A 292 13.49 17.25 -18.19
C VAL A 292 13.98 17.91 -19.48
N LYS A 293 14.41 19.18 -19.44
CA LYS A 293 14.98 19.87 -20.60
C LYS A 293 16.16 19.08 -21.20
N LYS A 294 17.06 18.56 -20.36
CA LYS A 294 18.20 17.76 -20.78
C LYS A 294 17.76 16.47 -21.48
N ALA A 295 16.79 15.75 -20.93
CA ALA A 295 16.23 14.54 -21.53
C ALA A 295 15.63 14.83 -22.93
N LEU A 296 15.02 16.01 -23.11
CA LEU A 296 14.37 16.44 -24.35
C LEU A 296 15.32 16.99 -25.42
N LYS A 297 16.61 17.24 -25.14
CA LYS A 297 17.56 17.80 -26.12
C LYS A 297 17.80 16.88 -27.32
N ASN A 298 17.81 15.56 -27.12
CA ASN A 298 18.09 14.60 -28.20
C ASN A 298 16.82 14.26 -29.00
N LYS A 299 16.65 14.92 -30.16
CA LYS A 299 15.44 14.84 -30.99
C LYS A 299 14.99 13.41 -31.34
N GLY A 300 15.91 12.46 -31.52
CA GLY A 300 15.58 11.07 -31.87
C GLY A 300 15.30 10.14 -30.68
N LYS A 301 15.55 10.57 -29.44
CA LYS A 301 15.42 9.73 -28.24
C LYS A 301 14.65 10.39 -27.08
N LYS A 302 13.97 11.51 -27.34
CA LYS A 302 13.24 12.31 -26.33
C LYS A 302 12.39 11.43 -25.41
N PHE A 303 11.51 10.62 -26.00
CA PHE A 303 10.60 9.78 -25.24
C PHE A 303 11.34 8.76 -24.37
N LYS A 304 12.30 8.02 -24.95
CA LYS A 304 13.14 7.06 -24.24
C LYS A 304 13.87 7.71 -23.05
N ASN A 305 14.45 8.89 -23.26
CA ASN A 305 15.21 9.58 -22.21
C ASN A 305 14.32 10.04 -21.06
N VAL A 306 13.10 10.50 -21.33
CA VAL A 306 12.15 10.89 -20.29
C VAL A 306 11.66 9.66 -19.51
N VAL A 307 11.34 8.57 -20.20
CA VAL A 307 10.97 7.30 -19.53
C VAL A 307 12.10 6.79 -18.66
N GLU A 308 13.35 6.86 -19.13
CA GLU A 308 14.53 6.49 -18.35
C GLU A 308 14.67 7.36 -17.10
N LEU A 309 14.47 8.68 -17.23
CA LEU A 309 14.50 9.62 -16.10
C LEU A 309 13.43 9.30 -15.05
N ILE A 310 12.18 9.07 -15.47
CA ILE A 310 11.08 8.68 -14.55
C ILE A 310 11.38 7.33 -13.89
N THR A 311 11.78 6.34 -14.68
CA THR A 311 12.05 4.97 -14.21
C THR A 311 13.17 4.94 -13.17
N THR A 312 14.22 5.73 -13.39
CA THR A 312 15.42 5.73 -12.54
C THR A 312 15.29 6.64 -11.33
N LYS A 313 14.65 7.81 -11.46
CA LYS A 313 14.49 8.75 -10.35
C LYS A 313 13.15 8.62 -9.65
N ALA A 314 12.06 9.02 -10.32
CA ALA A 314 10.73 9.04 -9.72
C ALA A 314 10.32 7.67 -9.16
N LEU A 315 10.43 6.62 -9.98
CA LEU A 315 10.08 5.26 -9.60
C LEU A 315 11.22 4.50 -8.93
N SER A 316 12.45 5.04 -8.92
CA SER A 316 13.64 4.42 -8.31
C SER A 316 13.76 2.90 -8.54
N GLN A 317 13.44 2.40 -9.74
CA GLN A 317 13.19 0.96 -9.94
C GLN A 317 14.37 0.06 -9.56
N LYS A 318 15.61 0.56 -9.73
CA LYS A 318 16.82 -0.17 -9.37
C LYS A 318 16.98 -0.25 -7.84
N THR A 319 16.79 0.85 -7.14
CA THR A 319 16.85 0.92 -5.67
C THR A 319 15.77 0.06 -5.02
N ARG A 320 14.54 0.08 -5.55
CA ARG A 320 13.44 -0.78 -5.07
C ARG A 320 13.65 -2.29 -5.30
N ARG A 321 14.73 -2.70 -5.97
CA ARG A 321 15.11 -4.12 -6.13
C ARG A 321 16.17 -4.56 -5.13
N THR A 322 16.74 -3.62 -4.38
CA THR A 322 17.66 -3.91 -3.29
C THR A 322 16.91 -3.81 -1.97
N VAL A 323 17.07 -4.82 -1.12
CA VAL A 323 16.43 -4.87 0.19
C VAL A 323 17.39 -4.26 1.21
N ASP A 324 16.96 -3.18 1.85
CA ASP A 324 17.62 -2.65 3.03
C ASP A 324 17.27 -3.51 4.26
N PRO A 325 18.23 -3.91 5.12
CA PRO A 325 17.94 -4.74 6.28
C PRO A 325 16.97 -4.12 7.30
N GLU A 326 16.92 -2.80 7.42
CA GLU A 326 16.08 -2.10 8.40
C GLU A 326 14.79 -1.57 7.78
N MET A 327 14.89 -0.98 6.58
CA MET A 327 13.75 -0.33 5.91
C MET A 327 13.07 -1.18 4.84
N GLY A 328 13.63 -2.34 4.49
CA GLY A 328 13.15 -3.15 3.38
C GLY A 328 13.44 -2.50 2.01
N SER A 329 12.59 -2.79 1.03
CA SER A 329 12.73 -2.21 -0.32
C SER A 329 12.12 -0.81 -0.36
N VAL A 330 12.91 0.21 -0.74
CA VAL A 330 12.48 1.61 -0.76
C VAL A 330 12.93 2.35 -2.02
N THR A 331 12.25 3.46 -2.36
CA THR A 331 12.76 4.43 -3.34
C THR A 331 13.94 5.21 -2.76
N SER A 332 14.72 5.89 -3.61
CA SER A 332 15.87 6.68 -3.13
C SER A 332 15.47 7.88 -2.26
N TRP A 333 14.22 8.33 -2.40
CA TRP A 333 13.69 9.50 -1.68
C TRP A 333 12.88 9.11 -0.42
N MET A 334 12.41 7.86 -0.31
CA MET A 334 11.59 7.42 0.84
C MET A 334 12.26 7.68 2.21
N PRO A 335 13.57 7.43 2.41
CA PRO A 335 14.19 7.63 3.73
C PRO A 335 14.04 9.07 4.26
N GLY A 336 14.03 10.07 3.37
CA GLY A 336 13.79 11.47 3.75
C GLY A 336 12.37 11.71 4.30
N TYR A 337 11.36 11.08 3.69
CA TYR A 337 9.99 11.15 4.19
C TYR A 337 9.79 10.38 5.49
N LEU A 338 10.39 9.19 5.62
CA LEU A 338 10.36 8.43 6.88
C LEU A 338 10.98 9.24 8.02
N ALA A 339 12.14 9.86 7.78
CA ALA A 339 12.79 10.73 8.75
C ALA A 339 11.90 11.93 9.10
N GLY A 340 11.28 12.58 8.10
CA GLY A 340 10.36 13.70 8.31
C GLY A 340 9.16 13.33 9.20
N LEU A 341 8.49 12.21 8.91
CA LEU A 341 7.37 11.71 9.71
C LEU A 341 7.81 11.42 11.15
N ASN A 342 8.90 10.68 11.33
CA ASN A 342 9.41 10.36 12.67
C ASN A 342 9.85 11.60 13.46
N ASN A 343 10.43 12.61 12.81
CA ASN A 343 10.80 13.87 13.44
C ASN A 343 9.57 14.66 13.88
N LYS A 344 8.54 14.76 13.03
CA LYS A 344 7.27 15.41 13.38
C LYS A 344 6.59 14.75 14.58
N ALA A 345 6.61 13.41 14.67
CA ALA A 345 6.09 12.70 15.84
C ALA A 345 6.88 13.05 17.12
N LYS A 346 8.22 13.11 17.04
CA LYS A 346 9.08 13.50 18.16
C LYS A 346 8.86 14.96 18.60
N GLU A 347 8.68 15.87 17.64
CA GLU A 347 8.41 17.30 17.90
C GLU A 347 7.14 17.51 18.73
N VAL A 348 6.14 16.65 18.57
CA VAL A 348 4.90 16.68 19.36
C VAL A 348 4.95 15.81 20.62
N GLY A 349 6.13 15.31 21.00
CA GLY A 349 6.39 14.67 22.29
C GLY A 349 6.54 13.15 22.26
N TYR A 350 6.54 12.50 21.10
CA TYR A 350 6.78 11.05 21.04
C TYR A 350 8.20 10.69 21.46
N THR A 351 8.32 9.77 22.42
CA THR A 351 9.61 9.34 22.99
C THR A 351 9.92 7.87 22.72
N GLY A 352 9.11 7.16 21.94
CA GLY A 352 9.29 5.73 21.64
C GLY A 352 10.21 5.43 20.47
N GLY A 353 11.05 6.39 20.05
CA GLY A 353 11.96 6.22 18.90
C GLY A 353 11.29 6.60 17.60
N ASN A 354 11.12 5.64 16.68
CA ASN A 354 10.40 5.84 15.43
C ASN A 354 8.98 5.26 15.53
N VAL A 355 8.04 5.85 14.78
CA VAL A 355 6.67 5.36 14.57
C VAL A 355 6.47 4.77 13.17
N VAL A 356 7.28 5.17 12.19
CA VAL A 356 7.31 4.58 10.84
C VAL A 356 8.69 3.95 10.65
N ASN A 357 8.76 2.63 10.49
CA ASN A 357 10.04 1.91 10.53
C ASN A 357 10.56 1.48 9.15
N HIS A 358 9.68 1.25 8.18
CA HIS A 358 10.06 0.69 6.89
C HIS A 358 9.37 1.36 5.70
N GLY A 359 9.74 0.89 4.50
CA GLY A 359 9.13 1.29 3.24
C GLY A 359 7.65 0.99 3.14
N SER A 360 7.05 1.40 2.03
CA SER A 360 5.61 1.27 1.82
C SER A 360 5.19 -0.13 1.38
N GLU A 361 3.92 -0.47 1.60
CA GLU A 361 3.23 -1.67 1.09
C GLU A 361 3.45 -1.89 -0.42
N MET A 362 3.66 -0.83 -1.21
CA MET A 362 3.93 -0.94 -2.65
C MET A 362 5.23 -1.68 -3.00
N ASP A 363 6.09 -1.97 -2.03
CA ASP A 363 7.30 -2.78 -2.22
C ASP A 363 7.38 -3.97 -1.25
N ASN A 364 6.26 -4.29 -0.57
CA ASN A 364 6.17 -5.43 0.33
C ASN A 364 6.23 -6.75 -0.47
N PRO A 365 7.20 -7.65 -0.20
CA PRO A 365 7.27 -8.95 -0.86
C PRO A 365 6.11 -9.89 -0.49
N PHE A 366 5.44 -9.65 0.64
CA PHE A 366 4.29 -10.41 1.13
C PHE A 366 3.06 -9.51 1.20
N PRO A 367 2.53 -9.08 0.04
CA PRO A 367 1.55 -8.02 0.00
C PRO A 367 0.28 -8.36 0.78
N GLU A 368 -0.31 -7.33 1.37
CA GLU A 368 -1.57 -7.37 2.10
C GLU A 368 -2.61 -6.48 1.37
N SER A 369 -3.89 -6.77 1.60
CA SER A 369 -5.02 -6.04 1.01
C SER A 369 -5.93 -5.55 2.12
N ASP A 370 -5.69 -4.31 2.56
CA ASP A 370 -6.55 -3.65 3.54
C ASP A 370 -7.79 -3.09 2.85
N GLN A 371 -8.94 -3.31 3.47
CA GLN A 371 -10.20 -2.78 2.93
C GLN A 371 -10.23 -1.26 3.01
N CYS A 372 -9.63 -0.66 4.03
CA CYS A 372 -9.60 0.79 4.22
C CYS A 372 -8.17 1.29 4.35
N LEU A 373 -7.91 2.50 3.87
CA LEU A 373 -6.64 3.20 3.99
C LEU A 373 -6.87 4.63 4.46
N PHE A 374 -5.98 5.10 5.34
CA PHE A 374 -5.98 6.47 5.82
C PHE A 374 -5.09 7.34 4.95
N VAL A 375 -5.64 8.42 4.42
CA VAL A 375 -4.97 9.32 3.47
C VAL A 375 -4.83 10.69 4.09
N ILE A 376 -3.61 11.24 4.04
CA ILE A 376 -3.29 12.63 4.33
C ILE A 376 -2.90 13.30 3.02
N SER A 377 -3.66 14.32 2.61
CA SER A 377 -3.44 15.03 1.36
C SER A 377 -2.41 16.17 1.49
N PRO A 378 -1.84 16.67 0.37
CA PRO A 378 -0.97 17.84 0.33
C PRO A 378 -1.63 19.12 0.85
N GLU A 379 -2.97 19.19 0.87
CA GLU A 379 -3.71 20.29 1.50
C GLU A 379 -3.88 20.11 3.02
N GLY A 380 -3.30 19.03 3.58
CA GLY A 380 -3.45 18.57 4.96
C GLY A 380 -4.87 18.14 5.32
N LYS A 381 -5.67 17.74 4.33
CA LYS A 381 -6.97 17.09 4.58
C LYS A 381 -6.73 15.61 4.88
N VAL A 382 -7.62 15.03 5.68
CA VAL A 382 -7.53 13.62 6.06
C VAL A 382 -8.83 12.89 5.72
N LEU A 383 -8.70 11.69 5.17
CA LEU A 383 -9.82 10.81 4.86
C LEU A 383 -9.47 9.34 5.10
N MET A 384 -10.48 8.50 5.22
CA MET A 384 -10.39 7.05 5.29
C MET A 384 -11.23 6.45 4.17
N THR A 385 -10.62 5.62 3.32
CA THR A 385 -11.35 4.84 2.31
C THR A 385 -12.14 3.71 2.98
N LYS A 386 -13.17 3.17 2.31
CA LYS A 386 -14.04 2.12 2.88
C LYS A 386 -13.81 0.74 2.31
N ASN A 387 -13.30 0.67 1.09
CA ASN A 387 -13.03 -0.60 0.39
C ASN A 387 -11.85 -0.43 -0.58
N TRP A 388 -11.38 -1.58 -1.05
CA TRP A 388 -10.24 -1.68 -1.96
C TRP A 388 -10.44 -0.94 -3.30
N GLN A 389 -11.67 -0.91 -3.82
CA GLN A 389 -12.02 -0.21 -5.05
C GLN A 389 -11.87 1.31 -4.88
N GLN A 390 -12.34 1.85 -3.75
CA GLN A 390 -12.19 3.28 -3.43
C GLN A 390 -10.71 3.64 -3.23
N THR A 391 -9.93 2.77 -2.59
CA THR A 391 -8.48 2.92 -2.48
C THR A 391 -7.84 3.09 -3.86
N GLN A 392 -8.18 2.24 -4.82
CA GLN A 392 -7.68 2.34 -6.19
C GLN A 392 -8.08 3.68 -6.84
N ALA A 393 -9.34 4.09 -6.71
CA ALA A 393 -9.83 5.35 -7.27
C ALA A 393 -9.11 6.58 -6.69
N VAL A 394 -8.86 6.60 -5.37
CA VAL A 394 -8.10 7.69 -4.74
C VAL A 394 -6.66 7.74 -5.27
N ILE A 395 -6.03 6.60 -5.46
CA ILE A 395 -4.65 6.54 -5.98
C ILE A 395 -4.58 6.94 -7.45
N ASP A 396 -5.63 6.67 -8.23
CA ASP A 396 -5.73 7.17 -9.59
C ASP A 396 -5.83 8.70 -9.60
N ASP A 397 -6.68 9.32 -8.75
CA ASP A 397 -6.75 10.79 -8.61
C ASP A 397 -5.38 11.38 -8.22
N VAL A 398 -4.67 10.74 -7.28
CA VAL A 398 -3.31 11.13 -6.89
C VAL A 398 -2.38 11.16 -8.12
N LYS A 399 -2.42 10.11 -8.96
CA LYS A 399 -1.60 10.04 -10.19
C LYS A 399 -2.02 11.08 -11.23
N GLU A 400 -3.32 11.28 -11.45
CA GLU A 400 -3.86 12.27 -12.39
C GLU A 400 -3.47 13.70 -12.01
N ARG A 401 -3.32 13.97 -10.71
CA ARG A 401 -2.86 15.26 -10.18
C ARG A 401 -1.34 15.46 -10.25
N GLY A 402 -0.61 14.55 -10.89
CA GLY A 402 0.82 14.65 -11.14
C GLY A 402 1.72 14.21 -9.98
N TYR A 403 1.18 13.43 -9.05
CA TYR A 403 1.96 12.80 -7.98
C TYR A 403 2.46 11.42 -8.41
N ILE A 404 3.61 11.03 -7.86
CA ILE A 404 4.23 9.74 -8.16
C ILE A 404 3.46 8.66 -7.41
N GLY A 405 2.85 7.72 -8.14
CA GLY A 405 2.26 6.51 -7.56
C GLY A 405 2.68 5.30 -8.38
N TYR A 406 2.80 4.14 -7.73
CA TYR A 406 3.06 2.86 -8.39
C TYR A 406 2.43 1.73 -7.56
N SER A 407 2.07 0.62 -8.19
CA SER A 407 1.51 -0.53 -7.49
C SER A 407 2.58 -1.49 -6.98
N ASN A 408 2.21 -2.34 -6.03
CA ASN A 408 3.00 -3.50 -5.68
C ASN A 408 3.13 -4.44 -6.90
N ARG A 409 4.34 -4.96 -7.14
CA ARG A 409 4.65 -5.84 -8.28
C ARG A 409 4.03 -7.23 -8.15
N ASN A 410 3.66 -7.62 -6.93
CA ASN A 410 2.99 -8.87 -6.62
C ASN A 410 1.46 -8.72 -6.65
N TYR A 411 0.92 -7.50 -6.82
CA TYR A 411 -0.49 -7.35 -7.17
C TYR A 411 -0.75 -7.93 -8.55
N ASN A 412 -1.97 -8.41 -8.75
CA ASN A 412 -2.40 -9.20 -9.90
C ASN A 412 -1.71 -10.56 -10.07
N ALA A 413 -0.69 -10.92 -9.28
CA ALA A 413 -0.14 -12.27 -9.33
C ALA A 413 -1.14 -13.27 -8.71
N LEU A 414 -1.49 -14.30 -9.48
CA LEU A 414 -2.30 -15.43 -8.98
C LEU A 414 -1.34 -16.50 -8.45
N ALA A 415 -1.46 -16.84 -7.17
CA ALA A 415 -0.62 -17.82 -6.51
C ALA A 415 -1.47 -18.88 -5.80
N ILE A 416 -0.90 -20.08 -5.68
CA ILE A 416 -1.44 -21.18 -4.87
C ILE A 416 -0.35 -21.54 -3.88
N ASN A 417 -0.69 -21.48 -2.59
CA ASN A 417 0.11 -22.01 -1.51
C ASN A 417 -0.61 -23.20 -0.88
N GLU A 418 0.08 -23.96 -0.04
CA GLU A 418 -0.54 -25.01 0.77
C GLU A 418 -0.49 -24.60 2.24
N ASP A 419 -1.59 -24.84 2.96
CA ASP A 419 -1.60 -24.70 4.42
C ASP A 419 -0.95 -25.92 5.10
N ILE A 420 -0.85 -25.86 6.44
CA ILE A 420 -0.25 -26.94 7.24
C ILE A 420 -0.99 -28.29 7.14
N ASN A 421 -2.23 -28.28 6.65
CA ASN A 421 -3.07 -29.46 6.45
C ASN A 421 -3.04 -29.93 4.99
N GLY A 422 -2.26 -29.28 4.12
CA GLY A 422 -2.19 -29.57 2.69
C GLY A 422 -3.35 -28.99 1.86
N ASN A 423 -4.18 -28.11 2.43
CA ASN A 423 -5.24 -27.46 1.67
C ASN A 423 -4.68 -26.34 0.79
N GLN A 424 -5.19 -26.23 -0.44
CA GLN A 424 -4.83 -25.16 -1.36
C GLN A 424 -5.34 -23.80 -0.86
N GLN A 425 -4.42 -22.85 -0.68
CA GLN A 425 -4.71 -21.44 -0.45
C GLN A 425 -4.44 -20.66 -1.73
N VAL A 426 -5.51 -20.28 -2.43
CA VAL A 426 -5.43 -19.42 -3.62
C VAL A 426 -5.39 -17.96 -3.18
N LYS A 427 -4.45 -17.18 -3.72
CA LYS A 427 -4.31 -15.75 -3.42
C LYS A 427 -4.13 -14.93 -4.69
N ILE A 428 -4.87 -13.84 -4.78
CA ILE A 428 -4.69 -12.76 -5.76
C ILE A 428 -5.12 -11.44 -5.11
N ILE A 429 -4.35 -10.38 -5.32
CA ILE A 429 -4.74 -9.02 -4.92
C ILE A 429 -4.95 -8.22 -6.21
N PRO A 430 -6.20 -7.98 -6.63
CA PRO A 430 -6.47 -7.33 -7.91
C PRO A 430 -6.12 -5.85 -7.88
N TRP A 431 -5.55 -5.34 -8.97
CA TRP A 431 -5.20 -3.94 -9.15
C TRP A 431 -5.42 -3.52 -10.61
N GLY A 432 -6.40 -2.65 -10.84
CA GLY A 432 -6.92 -2.30 -12.16
C GLY A 432 -6.11 -1.28 -12.96
N GLU A 433 -4.78 -1.27 -12.84
CA GLU A 433 -3.93 -0.32 -13.56
C GLU A 433 -3.81 -0.65 -15.06
N ALA A 434 -3.81 -1.94 -15.41
CA ALA A 434 -3.77 -2.39 -16.79
C ALA A 434 -4.44 -3.76 -16.97
N LEU A 435 -5.00 -3.97 -18.16
CA LEU A 435 -5.43 -5.29 -18.62
C LEU A 435 -4.27 -6.27 -18.57
N PRO A 436 -4.54 -7.57 -18.32
CA PRO A 436 -3.51 -8.59 -18.37
C PRO A 436 -2.88 -8.66 -19.77
N SER A 437 -1.55 -8.61 -19.81
CA SER A 437 -0.84 -8.94 -21.06
C SER A 437 -1.11 -10.40 -21.45
N LEU A 438 -0.85 -10.75 -22.71
CA LEU A 438 -0.99 -12.16 -23.15
C LEU A 438 -0.13 -13.11 -22.32
N GLU A 439 1.10 -12.70 -21.97
CA GLU A 439 2.00 -13.50 -21.13
C GLU A 439 1.46 -13.67 -19.71
N GLU A 440 0.95 -12.60 -19.10
CA GLU A 440 0.31 -12.66 -17.78
C GLU A 440 -0.95 -13.52 -17.79
N PHE A 441 -1.76 -13.43 -18.85
CA PHE A 441 -2.97 -14.24 -18.98
C PHE A 441 -2.64 -15.72 -19.15
N ASP A 442 -1.60 -16.05 -19.93
CA ASP A 442 -1.11 -17.42 -20.08
C ASP A 442 -0.56 -17.98 -18.75
N GLN A 443 0.05 -17.14 -17.91
CA GLN A 443 0.40 -17.50 -16.53
C GLN A 443 -0.83 -17.79 -15.67
N TYR A 444 -1.89 -16.98 -15.78
CA TYR A 444 -3.16 -17.30 -15.10
C TYR A 444 -3.68 -18.66 -15.50
N LEU A 445 -3.76 -18.95 -16.81
CA LEU A 445 -4.23 -20.25 -17.30
C LEU A 445 -3.43 -21.42 -16.68
N THR A 446 -2.11 -21.25 -16.58
CA THR A 446 -1.20 -22.25 -15.96
C THR A 446 -1.50 -22.46 -14.47
N VAL A 447 -1.86 -21.41 -13.75
CA VAL A 447 -2.20 -21.50 -12.32
C VAL A 447 -3.62 -22.03 -12.13
N PHE A 448 -4.59 -21.60 -12.94
CA PHE A 448 -5.97 -22.11 -12.92
C PHE A 448 -6.01 -23.63 -13.11
N ASP A 449 -5.20 -24.18 -14.00
CA ASP A 449 -5.10 -25.63 -14.25
C ASP A 449 -4.76 -26.44 -12.99
N LYS A 450 -4.14 -25.82 -11.98
CA LYS A 450 -3.78 -26.44 -10.70
C LYS A 450 -4.86 -26.30 -9.62
N ILE A 451 -5.85 -25.44 -9.82
CA ILE A 451 -6.94 -25.20 -8.88
C ILE A 451 -7.96 -26.33 -9.00
N SER A 452 -8.33 -26.93 -7.86
CA SER A 452 -9.34 -27.99 -7.85
C SER A 452 -10.68 -27.51 -8.43
N GLY A 453 -11.20 -28.27 -9.40
CA GLY A 453 -12.48 -28.01 -10.07
C GLY A 453 -12.43 -27.07 -11.28
N SER A 454 -11.26 -26.55 -11.66
CA SER A 454 -11.14 -25.49 -12.67
C SER A 454 -11.35 -25.90 -14.14
N ASN A 455 -11.44 -27.20 -14.44
CA ASN A 455 -11.42 -27.72 -15.82
C ASN A 455 -12.41 -27.01 -16.77
N ALA A 456 -13.65 -26.79 -16.33
CA ALA A 456 -14.66 -26.12 -17.14
C ALA A 456 -14.35 -24.63 -17.33
N ALA A 457 -13.99 -23.93 -16.25
CA ALA A 457 -13.60 -22.52 -16.29
C ALA A 457 -12.37 -22.29 -17.17
N LEU A 458 -11.40 -23.21 -17.16
CA LEU A 458 -10.18 -23.11 -17.95
C LEU A 458 -10.46 -23.10 -19.46
N ASN A 459 -11.47 -23.84 -19.93
CA ASN A 459 -11.86 -23.83 -21.34
C ASN A 459 -12.46 -22.49 -21.76
N ASP A 460 -13.35 -21.94 -20.93
CA ASP A 460 -13.92 -20.61 -21.18
C ASP A 460 -12.83 -19.51 -21.16
N LEU A 461 -11.91 -19.58 -20.21
CA LEU A 461 -10.78 -18.63 -20.12
C LEU A 461 -9.86 -18.73 -21.34
N LYS A 462 -9.63 -19.92 -21.92
CA LYS A 462 -8.88 -20.08 -23.17
C LYS A 462 -9.59 -19.41 -24.36
N MET A 463 -10.93 -19.40 -24.39
CA MET A 463 -11.68 -18.67 -25.42
C MET A 463 -11.51 -17.16 -25.26
N ILE A 464 -11.63 -16.65 -24.03
CA ILE A 464 -11.41 -15.24 -23.71
C ILE A 464 -9.97 -14.80 -24.03
N ARG A 465 -8.98 -15.67 -23.81
CA ARG A 465 -7.58 -15.43 -24.18
C ARG A 465 -7.43 -15.11 -25.67
N ASN A 466 -8.20 -15.75 -26.56
CA ASN A 466 -8.17 -15.43 -27.99
C ASN A 466 -8.73 -14.04 -28.28
N GLN A 467 -9.71 -13.57 -27.51
CA GLN A 467 -10.20 -12.19 -27.64
C GLN A 467 -9.15 -11.17 -27.22
N PHE A 468 -8.35 -11.47 -26.19
CA PHE A 468 -7.19 -10.66 -25.86
C PHE A 468 -6.16 -10.62 -27.01
N VAL A 469 -5.94 -11.74 -27.72
CA VAL A 469 -5.07 -11.74 -28.91
C VAL A 469 -5.59 -10.77 -29.96
N ASP A 470 -6.89 -10.84 -30.27
CA ASP A 470 -7.53 -9.97 -31.26
C ASP A 470 -7.51 -8.50 -30.83
N TYR A 471 -7.67 -8.24 -29.53
CA TYR A 471 -7.54 -6.91 -28.94
C TYR A 471 -6.12 -6.36 -29.13
N TYR A 472 -5.08 -7.11 -28.76
CA TYR A 472 -3.69 -6.67 -28.85
C TYR A 472 -3.15 -6.65 -30.29
N ALA A 473 -3.69 -7.46 -31.19
CA ALA A 473 -3.33 -7.50 -32.61
C ALA A 473 -3.88 -6.31 -33.39
N ASP A 474 -5.03 -5.76 -32.97
CA ASP A 474 -5.70 -4.64 -33.64
C ASP A 474 -5.03 -3.28 -33.36
N LYS A 475 -3.83 -3.12 -33.91
CA LYS A 475 -3.00 -1.91 -33.78
C LYS A 475 -3.56 -0.69 -34.53
N LYS A 476 -4.71 -0.80 -35.21
CA LYS A 476 -5.29 0.24 -36.07
C LYS A 476 -6.76 0.56 -35.79
N GLY A 477 -7.43 -0.17 -34.88
CA GLY A 477 -8.80 0.09 -34.49
C GLY A 477 -9.00 1.50 -33.92
N THR A 478 -10.19 2.07 -34.14
CA THR A 478 -10.56 3.34 -33.48
C THR A 478 -10.74 3.10 -31.98
N PRO A 479 -10.58 4.13 -31.13
CA PRO A 479 -10.81 4.00 -29.69
C PRO A 479 -12.19 3.41 -29.34
N SER A 480 -13.23 3.73 -30.12
CA SER A 480 -14.57 3.18 -29.95
C SER A 480 -14.64 1.66 -30.21
N ILE A 481 -13.89 1.15 -31.21
CA ILE A 481 -13.85 -0.29 -31.50
C ILE A 481 -13.09 -1.03 -30.40
N GLN A 482 -11.99 -0.46 -29.92
CA GLN A 482 -11.22 -1.03 -28.81
C GLN A 482 -12.01 -1.05 -27.50
N ALA A 483 -12.75 0.01 -27.22
CA ALA A 483 -13.67 0.09 -26.08
C ALA A 483 -14.73 -1.02 -26.10
N GLU A 484 -15.35 -1.26 -27.27
CA GLU A 484 -16.38 -2.30 -27.39
C GLU A 484 -15.79 -3.71 -27.22
N LYS A 485 -14.60 -3.98 -27.81
CA LYS A 485 -13.90 -5.26 -27.61
C LYS A 485 -13.62 -5.54 -26.14
N ILE A 486 -13.12 -4.55 -25.41
CA ILE A 486 -12.83 -4.68 -23.97
C ILE A 486 -14.12 -4.88 -23.16
N ARG A 487 -15.22 -4.21 -23.54
CA ARG A 487 -16.53 -4.41 -22.91
C ARG A 487 -17.01 -5.85 -23.08
N VAL A 488 -16.87 -6.43 -24.27
CA VAL A 488 -17.22 -7.83 -24.53
C VAL A 488 -16.40 -8.77 -23.64
N ILE A 489 -15.08 -8.58 -23.59
CA ILE A 489 -14.17 -9.38 -22.73
C ILE A 489 -14.63 -9.33 -21.27
N ARG A 490 -14.99 -8.14 -20.76
CA ARG A 490 -15.47 -7.97 -19.38
C ARG A 490 -16.75 -8.76 -19.11
N GLU A 491 -17.75 -8.65 -19.98
CA GLU A 491 -19.01 -9.37 -19.80
C GLU A 491 -18.84 -10.89 -19.93
N GLU A 492 -17.94 -11.36 -20.78
CA GLU A 492 -17.62 -12.79 -20.87
C GLU A 492 -16.98 -13.33 -19.60
N ILE A 493 -16.00 -12.62 -19.04
CA ILE A 493 -15.36 -13.00 -17.77
C ILE A 493 -16.38 -12.99 -16.63
N LYS A 494 -17.25 -11.98 -16.58
CA LYS A 494 -18.36 -11.94 -15.63
C LYS A 494 -19.27 -13.17 -15.77
N GLY A 495 -19.53 -13.61 -17.00
CA GLY A 495 -20.24 -14.84 -17.29
C GLY A 495 -19.51 -16.08 -16.76
N VAL A 496 -18.19 -16.17 -16.93
CA VAL A 496 -17.36 -17.27 -16.39
C VAL A 496 -17.44 -17.31 -14.86
N VAL A 497 -17.31 -16.15 -14.20
CA VAL A 497 -17.46 -16.04 -12.74
C VAL A 497 -18.81 -16.61 -12.30
N ALA A 498 -19.90 -16.15 -12.91
CA ALA A 498 -21.26 -16.58 -12.56
C ALA A 498 -21.50 -18.10 -12.76
N ARG A 499 -20.83 -18.72 -13.74
CA ARG A 499 -20.97 -20.16 -14.03
C ARG A 499 -20.12 -21.05 -13.12
N HIS A 500 -18.97 -20.55 -12.65
CA HIS A 500 -17.93 -21.42 -12.10
C HIS A 500 -17.47 -21.08 -10.68
N SER A 501 -17.74 -19.88 -10.16
CA SER A 501 -17.23 -19.47 -8.84
C SER A 501 -17.69 -20.38 -7.69
N SER A 502 -18.87 -21.00 -7.81
CA SER A 502 -19.40 -21.90 -6.79
C SER A 502 -18.79 -23.31 -6.77
N GLN A 503 -17.86 -23.64 -7.68
CA GLN A 503 -17.29 -24.99 -7.78
C GLN A 503 -16.24 -25.27 -6.71
N SER A 504 -15.47 -24.26 -6.30
CA SER A 504 -14.57 -24.31 -5.14
C SER A 504 -14.22 -22.89 -4.69
N GLU A 505 -13.89 -22.73 -3.39
CA GLU A 505 -13.49 -21.44 -2.83
C GLU A 505 -12.27 -20.86 -3.55
N GLY A 506 -11.25 -21.69 -3.80
CA GLY A 506 -10.05 -21.28 -4.53
C GLY A 506 -10.36 -20.80 -5.95
N LEU A 507 -11.31 -21.46 -6.64
CA LEU A 507 -11.73 -21.03 -7.97
C LEU A 507 -12.52 -19.71 -7.92
N SER A 508 -13.39 -19.52 -6.93
CA SER A 508 -14.07 -18.24 -6.70
C SER A 508 -13.06 -17.11 -6.56
N ILE A 509 -12.09 -17.25 -5.65
CA ILE A 509 -11.07 -16.22 -5.38
C ILE A 509 -10.29 -15.86 -6.66
N ALA A 510 -9.87 -16.87 -7.43
CA ALA A 510 -9.12 -16.64 -8.67
C ALA A 510 -9.95 -15.92 -9.74
N LEU A 511 -11.19 -16.36 -9.97
CA LEU A 511 -12.08 -15.76 -10.97
C LEU A 511 -12.50 -14.34 -10.57
N ASP A 512 -12.88 -14.14 -9.32
CA ASP A 512 -13.28 -12.84 -8.78
C ASP A 512 -12.13 -11.84 -8.86
N GLY A 513 -10.91 -12.26 -8.51
CA GLY A 513 -9.72 -11.41 -8.64
C GLY A 513 -9.41 -11.02 -10.09
N LEU A 514 -9.47 -11.98 -11.02
CA LEU A 514 -9.27 -11.69 -12.44
C LEU A 514 -10.35 -10.73 -12.98
N TYR A 515 -11.61 -10.96 -12.63
CA TYR A 515 -12.72 -10.10 -13.01
C TYR A 515 -12.53 -8.69 -12.46
N GLN A 516 -12.25 -8.53 -11.16
CA GLN A 516 -12.03 -7.22 -10.54
C GLN A 516 -10.89 -6.43 -11.20
N ARG A 517 -9.77 -7.07 -11.52
CA ARG A 517 -8.66 -6.42 -12.26
C ARG A 517 -9.16 -5.83 -13.58
N ILE A 518 -9.94 -6.62 -14.32
CA ILE A 518 -10.40 -6.25 -15.66
C ILE A 518 -11.51 -5.21 -15.58
N ASP A 519 -12.49 -5.39 -14.71
CA ASP A 519 -13.62 -4.50 -14.48
C ASP A 519 -13.15 -3.06 -14.20
N VAL A 520 -12.25 -2.89 -13.23
CA VAL A 520 -11.66 -1.59 -12.89
C VAL A 520 -10.89 -0.99 -14.07
N CYS A 521 -10.12 -1.80 -14.81
CA CYS A 521 -9.36 -1.32 -15.96
C CYS A 521 -10.28 -0.90 -17.11
N VAL A 522 -11.35 -1.66 -17.38
CA VAL A 522 -12.34 -1.36 -18.42
C VAL A 522 -13.01 -0.02 -18.13
N ASP A 523 -13.45 0.21 -16.89
CA ASP A 523 -14.13 1.45 -16.51
C ASP A 523 -13.23 2.67 -16.75
N ARG A 524 -11.93 2.57 -16.47
CA ARG A 524 -10.93 3.62 -16.78
C ARG A 524 -10.80 3.89 -18.28
N ILE A 525 -10.68 2.83 -19.08
CA ILE A 525 -10.55 2.95 -20.54
C ILE A 525 -11.83 3.59 -21.13
N LEU A 526 -13.00 3.16 -20.67
CA LEU A 526 -14.29 3.67 -21.14
C LEU A 526 -14.52 5.12 -20.72
N HIS A 527 -14.08 5.53 -19.52
CA HIS A 527 -14.14 6.92 -19.09
C HIS A 527 -13.29 7.83 -20.01
N THR A 528 -12.09 7.39 -20.38
CA THR A 528 -11.17 8.13 -21.26
C THR A 528 -11.70 8.31 -22.69
N VAL A 529 -12.58 7.42 -23.17
CA VAL A 529 -13.19 7.53 -24.50
C VAL A 529 -14.37 8.50 -24.52
N ARG A 530 -14.99 8.77 -23.35
CA ARG A 530 -16.15 9.66 -23.23
C ARG A 530 -15.76 11.12 -22.99
N SER A 531 -14.57 11.38 -22.43
CA SER A 531 -13.96 12.71 -22.28
C SER A 531 -13.21 13.16 -23.53
#